data_AF-A0A7V4DI46-F1
#
_entry.id   AF-A0A7V4DI46-F1
#
_cell.length_a   1.000
_cell.length_b   1.000
_cell.length_c   1.000
_cell.angle_alpha   90.00
_cell.angle_beta   90.00
_cell.angle_gamma   90.00
#
_symmetry.space_group_name_H-M   'P 1'
#
loop_
_entity.id
_entity.type
_entity.pdbx_description
1 polymer ?
#
loop_
_entity_poly.entity_id
_entity_poly.type
_entity_poly.pdbx_seq_one_letter_code
_entity_poly.pdbx_strand_id
1 'polypeptide(L)'
;MLLDREALLKALEILRPEDFYYEAHRIIFESMAELFDEDKVCDLVTLAEKLRQKGKLESVGGMEYLAQLVNVVPTAANVEYYAHIVEEKSLIRSLIQLCTRIIRESYEARLEASELLDQAQNLILQLSQKRIRSDFVPLKEVVN
;
A
#
# COMPACT_ATOMS: atom_id res chain seq x y z
N MET A 1 -6.55 -0.32 12.33
CA MET A 1 -7.05 -1.00 11.10
C MET A 1 -7.83 -2.24 11.48
N LEU A 2 -7.24 -3.20 12.19
CA LEU A 2 -8.00 -4.30 12.79
C LEU A 2 -8.83 -3.75 13.97
N LEU A 3 -10.09 -4.19 14.08
CA LEU A 3 -11.04 -3.81 15.13
C LEU A 3 -11.58 -2.36 15.08
N ASP A 4 -11.17 -1.58 14.08
CA ASP A 4 -11.65 -0.20 13.87
C ASP A 4 -11.87 0.04 12.38
N ARG A 5 -13.16 0.10 11.99
CA ARG A 5 -13.60 0.29 10.60
C ARG A 5 -13.21 1.66 10.06
N GLU A 6 -13.24 2.70 10.89
CA GLU A 6 -12.87 4.05 10.48
C GLU A 6 -11.36 4.13 10.22
N ALA A 7 -10.57 3.51 11.08
CA ALA A 7 -9.13 3.42 10.87
C ALA A 7 -8.76 2.60 9.62
N LEU A 8 -9.53 1.56 9.28
CA LEU A 8 -9.34 0.83 8.02
C LEU A 8 -9.70 1.70 6.81
N LEU A 9 -10.81 2.43 6.85
CA LEU A 9 -11.21 3.33 5.76
C LEU A 9 -10.11 4.36 5.45
N LYS A 10 -9.62 5.06 6.49
CA LYS A 10 -8.52 6.04 6.36
C LYS A 10 -7.25 5.42 5.75
N ALA A 11 -6.94 4.18 6.15
CA ALA A 11 -5.80 3.46 5.59
C ALA A 11 -6.00 3.10 4.12
N LEU A 12 -7.21 2.71 3.71
CA LEU A 12 -7.55 2.37 2.32
C LEU A 12 -7.56 3.60 1.40
N GLU A 13 -7.83 4.79 1.94
CA GLU A 13 -7.71 6.03 1.18
C GLU A 13 -6.25 6.31 0.80
N ILE A 14 -5.33 6.13 1.75
CA ILE A 14 -3.90 6.45 1.60
C ILE A 14 -3.11 5.32 0.91
N LEU A 15 -3.35 4.06 1.28
CA LEU A 15 -2.50 2.93 0.91
C LEU A 15 -3.13 2.02 -0.13
N ARG A 16 -2.26 1.35 -0.87
CA ARG A 16 -2.55 0.18 -1.70
C ARG A 16 -1.77 -1.04 -1.18
N PRO A 17 -2.22 -2.27 -1.43
CA PRO A 17 -1.47 -3.47 -1.02
C PRO A 17 -0.01 -3.48 -1.49
N GLU A 18 0.27 -2.92 -2.67
CA GLU A 18 1.62 -2.83 -3.24
C GLU A 18 2.56 -1.92 -2.45
N ASP A 19 2.01 -1.02 -1.62
CA ASP A 19 2.79 -0.11 -0.78
C ASP A 19 3.47 -0.83 0.39
N PHE A 20 3.03 -2.04 0.71
CA PHE A 20 3.70 -2.88 1.69
C PHE A 20 4.92 -3.57 1.10
N TYR A 21 6.05 -3.42 1.79
CA TYR A 21 7.31 -4.07 1.44
C TYR A 21 7.26 -5.58 1.67
N TYR A 22 6.75 -5.99 2.83
CA TYR A 22 6.62 -7.41 3.17
C TYR A 22 5.39 -8.00 2.48
N GLU A 23 5.59 -9.13 1.79
CA GLU A 23 4.52 -9.85 1.11
C GLU A 23 3.40 -10.25 2.08
N ALA A 24 3.74 -10.67 3.29
CA ALA A 24 2.77 -10.99 4.32
C ALA A 24 1.84 -9.81 4.62
N HIS A 25 2.38 -8.60 4.77
CA HIS A 25 1.58 -7.40 5.03
C HIS A 25 0.72 -7.00 3.83
N ARG A 26 1.23 -7.18 2.60
CA ARG A 26 0.46 -6.98 1.38
C ARG A 26 -0.77 -7.90 1.34
N ILE A 27 -0.57 -9.20 1.56
CA ILE A 27 -1.65 -10.20 1.54
C ILE A 27 -2.68 -9.92 2.64
N ILE A 28 -2.20 -9.53 3.84
CA ILE A 28 -3.07 -9.13 4.95
C ILE A 28 -3.91 -7.93 4.55
N PHE A 29 -3.28 -6.84 4.10
CA PHE A 29 -3.98 -5.60 3.75
C PHE A 29 -4.95 -5.79 2.57
N GLU A 30 -4.57 -6.56 1.55
CA GLU A 30 -5.47 -6.96 0.46
C GLU A 30 -6.69 -7.71 0.99
N SER A 31 -6.50 -8.66 1.89
CA SER A 31 -7.62 -9.42 2.48
C SER A 31 -8.51 -8.54 3.37
N MET A 32 -7.94 -7.53 4.04
CA MET A 32 -8.69 -6.52 4.79
C MET A 32 -9.51 -5.62 3.87
N ALA A 33 -8.95 -5.22 2.71
CA ALA A 33 -9.66 -4.46 1.69
C ALA A 33 -10.83 -5.28 1.10
N GLU A 34 -10.62 -6.56 0.78
CA GLU A 34 -11.67 -7.45 0.30
C GLU A 34 -12.82 -7.59 1.32
N LEU A 35 -12.50 -7.72 2.61
CA LEU A 35 -13.52 -7.77 3.66
C LEU A 35 -14.30 -6.45 3.76
N PHE A 36 -13.61 -5.32 3.60
CA PHE A 36 -14.23 -4.00 3.57
C PHE A 36 -15.18 -3.84 2.37
N ASP A 37 -14.77 -4.27 1.18
CA ASP A 37 -15.58 -4.24 -0.04
C ASP A 37 -16.81 -5.17 0.04
N GLU A 38 -16.70 -6.28 0.79
CA GLU A 38 -17.82 -7.17 1.11
C GLU A 38 -18.73 -6.65 2.23
N ASP A 39 -18.48 -5.43 2.75
CA ASP A 39 -19.12 -4.83 3.92
C ASP A 39 -19.13 -5.75 5.16
N LYS A 40 -18.07 -6.56 5.29
CA LYS A 40 -17.84 -7.43 6.44
C LYS A 40 -16.98 -6.73 7.48
N VAL A 41 -17.23 -7.04 8.74
CA VAL A 41 -16.37 -6.60 9.84
C VAL A 41 -14.97 -7.18 9.63
N CYS A 42 -13.96 -6.31 9.70
CA CYS A 42 -12.55 -6.70 9.63
C CYS A 42 -11.95 -6.81 11.04
N ASP A 43 -12.11 -7.99 11.64
CA ASP A 43 -11.51 -8.37 12.91
C ASP A 43 -10.53 -9.55 12.74
N LEU A 44 -9.92 -9.97 13.84
CA LEU A 44 -8.91 -11.01 13.83
C LEU A 44 -9.44 -12.36 13.30
N VAL A 45 -10.70 -12.70 13.62
CA VAL A 45 -11.31 -13.98 13.27
C VAL A 45 -11.71 -14.01 11.80
N THR A 46 -12.40 -12.96 11.36
CA THR A 46 -12.83 -12.78 9.96
C THR A 46 -11.66 -12.68 9.00
N LEU A 47 -10.60 -11.94 9.37
CA LEU A 47 -9.36 -11.89 8.59
C LEU A 47 -8.67 -13.26 8.53
N ALA A 48 -8.53 -13.96 9.65
CA ALA A 48 -7.90 -15.28 9.67
C ALA A 48 -8.67 -16.29 8.81
N GLU A 49 -10.01 -16.25 8.85
CA GLU A 49 -10.87 -17.10 8.03
C GLU A 49 -10.75 -16.76 6.54
N LYS A 50 -10.76 -15.48 6.18
CA LYS A 50 -10.55 -15.01 4.80
C LYS A 50 -9.19 -15.49 4.26
N LEU A 51 -8.13 -15.34 5.04
CA LEU A 51 -6.78 -15.81 4.69
C LEU A 51 -6.70 -17.33 4.58
N ARG A 52 -7.43 -18.07 5.42
CA ARG A 52 -7.51 -19.53 5.38
C ARG A 52 -8.21 -20.01 4.11
N GLN A 53 -9.33 -19.39 3.75
CA GLN A 53 -10.05 -19.68 2.51
C GLN A 53 -9.20 -19.42 1.26
N LYS A 54 -8.34 -18.39 1.30
CA LYS A 54 -7.35 -18.10 0.25
C LYS A 54 -6.13 -19.03 0.27
N GLY A 55 -5.99 -19.91 1.27
CA GLY A 55 -4.81 -20.76 1.45
C GLY A 55 -3.54 -19.97 1.80
N LYS A 56 -3.68 -18.77 2.37
CA LYS A 56 -2.58 -17.83 2.64
C LYS A 56 -2.27 -17.64 4.13
N LEU A 57 -3.10 -18.14 5.05
CA LEU A 57 -2.92 -17.94 6.49
C LEU A 57 -1.53 -18.33 6.99
N GLU A 58 -1.03 -19.50 6.60
CA GLU A 58 0.31 -19.95 7.00
C GLU A 58 1.42 -19.10 6.37
N SER A 59 1.24 -18.65 5.12
CA SER A 59 2.22 -17.82 4.41
C SER A 59 2.41 -16.43 5.01
N VAL A 60 1.43 -15.95 5.79
CA VAL A 60 1.51 -14.67 6.48
C VAL A 60 1.96 -14.82 7.95
N GLY A 61 2.35 -16.01 8.39
CA GLY A 61 2.81 -16.29 9.76
C GLY A 61 1.73 -16.86 10.70
N GLY A 62 0.56 -17.20 10.17
CA GLY A 62 -0.49 -17.87 10.93
C GLY A 62 -1.24 -16.97 11.91
N MET A 63 -2.05 -17.59 12.76
CA MET A 63 -2.92 -16.88 13.71
C MET A 63 -2.12 -16.08 14.75
N GLU A 64 -0.99 -16.62 15.18
CA GLU A 64 -0.12 -15.98 16.18
C GLU A 64 0.41 -14.64 15.67
N TYR A 65 0.86 -14.59 14.41
CA TYR A 65 1.38 -13.36 13.82
C TYR A 65 0.31 -12.26 13.72
N LEU A 66 -0.91 -12.61 13.29
CA LEU A 66 -2.01 -11.65 13.25
C LEU A 66 -2.35 -11.12 14.65
N ALA A 67 -2.31 -11.97 15.68
CA ALA A 67 -2.54 -11.55 17.06
C ALA A 67 -1.42 -10.61 17.57
N GLN A 68 -0.16 -10.87 17.18
CA GLN A 68 0.95 -9.96 17.48
C GLN A 68 0.74 -8.59 16.83
N LEU A 69 0.32 -8.52 15.56
CA LEU A 69 0.06 -7.25 14.87
C LEU A 69 -0.98 -6.38 15.58
N VAL A 70 -2.02 -6.99 16.16
CA VAL A 70 -3.03 -6.27 16.95
C VAL A 70 -2.43 -5.64 18.21
N ASN A 71 -1.46 -6.31 18.84
CA ASN A 71 -0.88 -5.87 20.11
C ASN A 71 0.27 -4.84 19.95
N VAL A 72 0.84 -4.69 18.75
CA VAL A 72 2.00 -3.81 18.51
C VAL A 72 1.61 -2.33 18.37
N VAL A 73 0.35 -2.04 17.98
CA VAL A 73 -0.07 -0.65 17.71
C VAL A 73 -0.85 -0.11 18.92
N PRO A 74 -0.35 0.95 19.60
CA PRO A 74 -0.94 1.44 20.85
C PRO A 74 -2.34 2.06 20.68
N THR A 75 -2.67 2.55 19.48
CA THR A 75 -3.96 3.17 19.19
C THR A 75 -4.21 3.27 17.69
N ALA A 76 -5.47 3.05 17.28
CA ALA A 76 -5.93 3.23 15.90
C ALA A 76 -5.96 4.71 15.46
N ALA A 77 -5.89 5.66 16.41
CA ALA A 77 -5.94 7.10 16.13
C ALA A 77 -4.77 7.61 15.27
N ASN A 78 -3.62 6.91 15.30
CA ASN A 78 -2.43 7.31 14.55
C ASN A 78 -2.32 6.60 13.18
N VAL A 79 -3.40 5.97 12.70
CA VAL A 79 -3.36 5.16 11.47
C VAL A 79 -2.92 5.97 10.24
N GLU A 80 -3.39 7.21 10.09
CA GLU A 80 -3.02 8.09 8.97
C GLU A 80 -1.51 8.38 8.98
N TYR A 81 -0.97 8.70 10.16
CA TYR A 81 0.46 8.95 10.33
C TYR A 81 1.31 7.75 9.92
N TYR A 82 0.95 6.54 10.37
CA TYR A 82 1.67 5.33 9.97
C TYR A 82 1.45 4.97 8.50
N ALA A 83 0.27 5.24 7.94
CA ALA A 83 -0.02 5.02 6.54
C ALA A 83 0.89 5.88 5.65
N HIS A 84 1.04 7.17 5.95
CA HIS A 84 1.95 8.04 5.20
C HIS A 84 3.42 7.61 5.30
N ILE A 85 3.85 7.01 6.43
CA ILE A 85 5.21 6.43 6.51
C ILE A 85 5.36 5.28 5.51
N VAL A 86 4.38 4.39 5.41
CA VAL A 86 4.42 3.26 4.47
C VAL A 86 4.40 3.75 3.03
N GLU A 87 3.53 4.71 2.73
CA GLU A 87 3.40 5.37 1.42
C GLU A 87 4.72 6.02 0.98
N GLU A 88 5.33 6.84 1.83
CA GLU A 88 6.60 7.51 1.54
C GLU A 88 7.70 6.49 1.20
N LYS A 89 7.77 5.39 1.95
CA LYS A 89 8.72 4.31 1.66
C LYS A 89 8.37 3.57 0.37
N SER A 90 7.09 3.43 0.02
CA SER A 90 6.65 2.86 -1.26
C SER A 90 7.09 3.71 -2.45
N LEU A 91 6.93 5.02 -2.35
CA LEU A 91 7.35 5.97 -3.37
C LEU A 91 8.85 5.90 -3.63
N ILE A 92 9.66 5.88 -2.56
CA ILE A 92 11.13 5.74 -2.67
C ILE A 92 11.49 4.44 -3.39
N ARG A 93 10.87 3.31 -3.04
CA ARG A 93 11.13 2.02 -3.72
C ARG A 93 10.74 2.06 -5.18
N SER A 94 9.61 2.66 -5.50
CA SER A 94 9.13 2.82 -6.88
C SER A 94 10.08 3.68 -7.71
N LEU A 95 10.62 4.76 -7.12
CA LEU A 95 11.63 5.61 -7.76
C LEU A 95 12.92 4.84 -8.03
N ILE A 96 13.40 4.05 -7.07
CA ILE A 96 14.60 3.21 -7.25
C ILE A 96 14.41 2.25 -8.42
N GLN A 97 13.28 1.52 -8.45
CA GLN A 97 12.96 0.58 -9.53
C GLN A 97 12.91 1.26 -10.90
N LEU A 98 12.30 2.44 -10.95
CA LEU A 98 12.25 3.25 -12.17
C LEU A 98 13.64 3.65 -12.65
N CYS A 99 14.48 4.19 -11.77
CA CYS A 99 15.85 4.56 -12.11
C CYS A 99 16.66 3.35 -12.59
N THR A 100 16.54 2.19 -11.93
CA THR A 100 17.20 0.96 -12.38
C THR A 100 16.75 0.54 -13.77
N ARG A 101 15.46 0.68 -14.08
CA ARG A 101 14.93 0.40 -15.42
C ARG A 101 15.52 1.34 -16.46
N ILE A 102 15.54 2.66 -16.21
CA ILE A 102 16.10 3.66 -17.13
C ILE A 102 17.59 3.38 -17.40
N ILE A 103 18.36 3.06 -16.34
CA ILE A 103 19.77 2.70 -16.48
C ILE A 103 19.95 1.48 -17.38
N ARG A 104 19.16 0.41 -17.17
CA ARG A 104 19.21 -0.79 -18.00
C ARG A 104 18.89 -0.48 -19.47
N GLU A 105 17.81 0.25 -19.72
CA GLU A 105 17.40 0.65 -21.08
C GLU A 105 18.47 1.51 -21.77
N SER A 106 19.19 2.34 -21.02
CA SER A 106 20.31 3.15 -21.50
C SER A 106 21.50 2.28 -21.95
N TYR A 107 21.83 1.23 -21.21
CA TYR A 107 22.91 0.30 -21.57
C TYR A 107 22.57 -0.56 -22.79
N GLU A 108 21.30 -0.96 -22.94
CA GLU A 108 20.88 -1.77 -24.07
C GLU A 108 20.89 -1.01 -25.40
N ALA A 109 20.82 0.34 -25.36
CA ALA A 109 20.97 1.24 -26.50
C ALA A 109 20.16 0.85 -27.75
N ARG A 110 18.95 0.29 -27.56
CA ARG A 110 18.06 -0.14 -28.65
C ARG A 110 17.27 1.00 -29.28
N LEU A 111 17.19 2.14 -28.59
CA LEU A 111 16.43 3.32 -28.98
C LEU A 111 17.37 4.50 -29.20
N GLU A 112 16.91 5.47 -29.98
CA GLU A 112 17.60 6.75 -30.10
C GLU A 112 17.58 7.50 -28.77
N ALA A 113 18.62 8.31 -28.51
CA ALA A 113 18.77 9.00 -27.22
C ALA A 113 17.56 9.90 -26.87
N SER A 114 16.93 10.51 -27.87
CA SER A 114 15.72 11.33 -27.68
C SER A 114 14.52 10.50 -27.22
N GLU A 115 14.32 9.32 -27.79
CA GLU A 115 13.20 8.44 -27.43
C GLU A 115 13.35 7.92 -25.99
N LEU A 116 14.58 7.59 -25.59
CA LEU A 116 14.88 7.16 -24.23
C LEU A 116 14.60 8.27 -23.21
N LEU A 117 14.95 9.52 -23.54
CA LEU A 117 14.68 10.67 -22.70
C LEU A 117 13.17 10.90 -22.51
N ASP A 118 12.40 10.83 -23.59
CA ASP A 118 10.95 10.97 -23.56
C ASP A 118 10.28 9.85 -22.73
N GLN A 119 10.76 8.62 -22.85
CA GLN A 119 10.28 7.50 -22.04
C GLN A 119 10.59 7.70 -20.55
N ALA A 120 11.81 8.11 -20.21
CA ALA A 120 12.20 8.40 -18.83
C ALA A 120 11.32 9.51 -18.22
N GLN A 121 11.08 10.59 -18.96
CA GLN A 121 10.23 11.69 -18.52
C GLN A 121 8.79 11.21 -18.25
N ASN A 122 8.22 10.44 -19.18
CA ASN A 122 6.87 9.90 -19.03
C ASN A 122 6.73 9.00 -17.79
N LEU A 123 7.72 8.15 -17.53
CA LEU A 123 7.70 7.27 -16.37
C LEU A 123 7.81 8.04 -15.05
N ILE A 124 8.65 9.07 -14.98
CA ILE A 124 8.77 9.94 -13.80
C ILE A 124 7.45 10.68 -13.55
N LEU A 125 6.82 11.20 -14.61
CA LEU A 125 5.51 11.87 -14.50
C LEU A 125 4.42 10.91 -13.99
N GLN A 126 4.38 9.68 -14.48
CA GLN A 126 3.44 8.66 -14.00
C GLN A 126 3.64 8.36 -12.51
N LEU A 127 4.89 8.28 -12.05
CA LEU A 127 5.19 8.06 -10.64
C LEU A 127 4.76 9.25 -9.78
N SER A 128 4.98 10.48 -10.26
CA SER A 128 4.52 11.70 -9.59
C SER A 128 2.99 11.77 -9.48
N GLN A 129 2.26 11.40 -10.53
CA GLN A 129 0.79 11.39 -10.53
C GLN A 129 0.19 10.38 -9.54
N LYS A 130 0.86 9.25 -9.29
CA LYS A 130 0.42 8.30 -8.25
C LYS A 130 0.36 8.94 -6.87
N ARG A 131 1.28 9.85 -6.54
CA ARG A 131 1.29 10.61 -5.27
C ARG A 131 0.12 11.58 -5.16
N ILE A 132 -0.16 12.33 -6.24
CA ILE A 132 -1.21 13.36 -6.22
C ILE A 132 -2.58 12.74 -5.90
N ARG A 133 -2.83 11.49 -6.30
CA ARG A 133 -4.10 10.81 -6.01
C ARG A 133 -4.31 10.54 -4.51
N SER A 134 -3.25 10.41 -3.72
CA SER A 134 -3.32 10.23 -2.27
C SER A 134 -3.49 11.54 -1.50
N ASP A 135 -3.02 12.66 -2.06
CA ASP A 135 -3.09 13.99 -1.44
C ASP A 135 -4.46 14.69 -1.62
N PHE A 136 -5.39 14.10 -2.38
CA PHE A 136 -6.75 14.64 -2.53
C PHE A 136 -7.64 14.28 -1.32
N VAL A 137 -7.44 14.99 -0.21
CA VAL A 137 -8.49 15.16 0.80
C VAL A 137 -9.52 16.14 0.24
N PRO A 138 -10.83 15.79 0.14
CA PRO A 138 -11.86 16.76 -0.23
C PRO A 138 -11.78 17.95 0.72
N LEU A 139 -11.62 19.15 0.16
CA LEU A 139 -11.42 20.42 0.85
C LEU A 139 -12.68 20.92 1.59
N LYS A 140 -13.40 20.03 2.28
CA LYS A 140 -14.70 20.29 2.91
C LYS A 140 -14.68 20.31 4.44
N GLU A 141 -13.52 20.11 5.09
CA GLU A 141 -13.41 20.11 6.56
C GLU A 141 -12.25 20.97 7.09
N VAL A 142 -12.04 22.18 6.53
CA VAL A 142 -11.15 23.20 7.16
C VAL A 142 -11.91 24.47 7.54
N VAL A 143 -13.25 24.41 7.62
CA VAL A 143 -14.04 25.51 8.16
C VAL A 143 -15.14 24.94 9.05
N ASN A 144 -14.84 24.85 10.35
CA ASN A 144 -15.73 25.17 11.48
C ASN A 144 -14.93 25.23 12.77
#